data_AF-A0A9P6STQ5-F1
#
_entry.id   AF-A0A9P6STQ5-F1
#
_cell.length_a   1.000
_cell.length_b   1.000
_cell.length_c   1.000
_cell.angle_alpha   90.00
_cell.angle_beta   90.00
_cell.angle_gamma   90.00
#
_symmetry.space_group_name_H-M   'P 1'
#
loop_
_entity.id
_entity.type
_entity.pdbx_description
1 polymer ?
#
loop_
_entity_poly.entity_id
_entity_poly.type
_entity_poly.pdbx_seq_one_letter_code
_entity_poly.pdbx_strand_id
1 'polypeptide(L)'
;MHFKTIATALAVAGVAAAQNYTQGSAHINMNNIDATVTFAKVDTGVNVTVAVSKGLTEAFQILPVGFEYHVHVNPVGANNNCTSTGGHLDPANVGAAPCDPKNLTSCQVGDLSGKHGDLVAVNNSTGAIPTFSYIDTQLAFSGAASLVGRSVVIHNNGTRVACADIVVEGYSGNSSSTNGTTTTGGSTTSGAAKLVGSVALSGLVAAMMLVF
;
A
#
# COMPACT_ATOMS: atom_id res chain seq x y z
N MET A 1 -12.26 6.31 65.39
CA MET A 1 -12.54 7.18 64.23
C MET A 1 -11.81 6.57 63.04
N HIS A 2 -12.51 5.87 62.15
CA HIS A 2 -11.90 5.14 61.03
C HIS A 2 -11.93 6.01 59.77
N PHE A 3 -10.77 6.54 59.37
CA PHE A 3 -10.63 7.23 58.09
C PHE A 3 -10.52 6.19 56.98
N LYS A 4 -11.55 6.07 56.15
CA LYS A 4 -11.49 5.33 54.88
C LYS A 4 -10.86 6.25 53.83
N THR A 5 -9.64 5.93 53.42
CA THR A 5 -8.98 6.60 52.29
C THR A 5 -9.67 6.16 50.99
N ILE A 6 -10.36 7.08 50.32
CA ILE A 6 -10.93 6.85 49.00
C ILE A 6 -9.82 7.16 47.98
N ALA A 7 -9.28 6.11 47.36
CA ALA A 7 -8.35 6.26 46.24
C ALA A 7 -9.15 6.59 44.98
N THR A 8 -9.13 7.85 44.57
CA THR A 8 -9.70 8.29 43.29
C THR A 8 -8.75 7.85 42.17
N ALA A 9 -9.08 6.77 41.48
CA ALA A 9 -8.37 6.36 40.28
C ALA A 9 -8.65 7.36 39.15
N LEU A 10 -7.66 8.21 38.84
CA LEU A 10 -7.68 9.07 37.66
C LEU A 10 -7.33 8.20 36.45
N ALA A 11 -8.35 7.73 35.74
CA ALA A 11 -8.15 7.07 34.45
C ALA A 11 -7.64 8.11 33.45
N VAL A 12 -6.34 8.09 33.15
CA VAL A 12 -5.80 8.79 31.98
C VAL A 12 -6.27 8.01 30.77
N ALA A 13 -7.39 8.41 30.20
CA ALA A 13 -7.80 7.98 28.87
C ALA A 13 -6.77 8.53 27.89
N GLY A 14 -5.75 7.72 27.58
CA GLY A 14 -4.91 7.94 26.41
C GLY A 14 -5.81 7.85 25.19
N VAL A 15 -6.29 8.98 24.69
CA VAL A 15 -6.94 9.05 23.37
C VAL A 15 -5.84 8.70 22.37
N ALA A 16 -5.79 7.44 21.93
CA ALA A 16 -5.07 7.09 20.73
C ALA A 16 -5.68 7.96 19.62
N ALA A 17 -4.93 8.97 19.15
CA ALA A 17 -5.35 9.78 18.03
C ALA A 17 -5.70 8.81 16.88
N ALA A 18 -6.96 8.85 16.43
CA ALA A 18 -7.35 8.09 15.25
C ALA A 18 -6.41 8.48 14.12
N GLN A 19 -5.69 7.50 13.56
CA GLN A 19 -4.76 7.75 12.47
C GLN A 19 -5.58 8.24 11.27
N ASN A 20 -5.42 9.51 10.92
CA ASN A 20 -6.13 10.15 9.82
C ASN A 20 -5.26 10.08 8.56
N TYR A 21 -5.17 8.89 7.98
CA TYR A 21 -4.49 8.70 6.71
C TYR A 21 -5.22 9.45 5.60
N THR A 22 -4.47 10.24 4.83
CA THR A 22 -5.02 11.03 3.72
C THR A 22 -4.30 10.79 2.41
N GLN A 23 -3.09 10.27 2.43
CA GLN A 23 -2.24 10.12 1.26
C GLN A 23 -1.67 8.71 1.17
N GLY A 24 -1.56 8.18 -0.04
CA GLY A 24 -0.81 6.97 -0.33
C GLY A 24 -0.34 6.91 -1.77
N SER A 25 0.65 6.06 -2.04
CA SER A 25 1.15 5.87 -3.40
C SER A 25 1.63 4.44 -3.63
N ALA A 26 1.42 3.94 -4.84
CA ALA A 26 1.99 2.69 -5.32
C ALA A 26 2.93 3.00 -6.47
N HIS A 27 4.23 2.75 -6.26
CA HIS A 27 5.27 2.94 -7.26
C HIS A 27 5.67 1.59 -7.87
N ILE A 28 5.20 1.35 -9.08
CA ILE A 28 5.40 0.10 -9.82
C ILE A 28 6.66 0.24 -10.65
N ASN A 29 7.67 -0.59 -10.36
CA ASN A 29 8.91 -0.66 -11.13
C ASN A 29 9.35 -2.12 -11.28
N MET A 30 8.77 -2.81 -12.27
CA MET A 30 9.09 -4.20 -12.57
C MET A 30 8.73 -4.56 -14.01
N ASN A 31 9.36 -5.60 -14.56
CA ASN A 31 9.06 -6.10 -15.91
C ASN A 31 9.10 -5.01 -16.99
N ASN A 32 10.01 -4.03 -16.84
CA ASN A 32 10.14 -2.83 -17.68
C ASN A 32 8.93 -1.86 -17.65
N ILE A 33 7.94 -2.11 -16.79
CA ILE A 33 6.84 -1.19 -16.48
C ILE A 33 7.29 -0.25 -15.38
N ASP A 34 7.09 1.04 -15.62
CA ASP A 34 7.33 2.10 -14.65
C ASP A 34 6.09 3.00 -14.59
N ALA A 35 5.39 2.94 -13.46
CA ALA A 35 4.11 3.60 -13.25
C ALA A 35 3.95 4.00 -11.78
N THR A 36 3.26 5.10 -11.55
CA THR A 36 2.87 5.55 -10.21
C THR A 36 1.36 5.75 -10.16
N VAL A 37 0.74 5.19 -9.12
CA VAL A 37 -0.65 5.47 -8.77
C VAL A 37 -0.67 6.16 -7.41
N THR A 38 -1.14 7.40 -7.36
CA THR A 38 -1.22 8.20 -6.15
C THR A 38 -2.67 8.31 -5.71
N PHE A 39 -2.90 8.22 -4.40
CA PHE A 39 -4.19 8.29 -3.75
C PHE A 39 -4.19 9.48 -2.78
N ALA A 40 -5.14 10.39 -2.94
CA ALA A 40 -5.32 11.54 -2.07
C ALA A 40 -6.77 11.63 -1.60
N LYS A 41 -7.00 11.68 -0.29
CA LYS A 41 -8.33 11.82 0.29
C LYS A 41 -8.94 13.16 -0.12
N VAL A 42 -10.17 13.12 -0.59
CA VAL A 42 -11.01 14.29 -0.89
C VAL A 42 -12.38 14.12 -0.22
N ASP A 43 -13.20 15.17 -0.21
CA ASP A 43 -14.49 15.16 0.51
C ASP A 43 -15.44 14.06 0.05
N THR A 44 -15.39 13.70 -1.23
CA THR A 44 -16.30 12.74 -1.87
C THR A 44 -15.71 11.35 -2.07
N GLY A 45 -14.46 11.12 -1.65
CA GLY A 45 -13.77 9.83 -1.86
C GLY A 45 -12.26 9.97 -1.89
N VAL A 46 -11.63 9.31 -2.86
CA VAL A 46 -10.19 9.37 -3.08
C VAL A 46 -9.91 9.83 -4.52
N ASN A 47 -9.17 10.92 -4.66
CA ASN A 47 -8.60 11.32 -5.94
C ASN A 47 -7.44 10.39 -6.27
N VAL A 48 -7.57 9.65 -7.36
CA VAL A 48 -6.57 8.73 -7.90
C VAL A 48 -5.88 9.43 -9.07
N THR A 49 -4.55 9.53 -9.01
CA THR A 49 -3.74 10.06 -10.11
C THR A 49 -2.83 8.96 -10.63
N VAL A 50 -2.89 8.70 -11.93
CA VAL A 50 -2.10 7.66 -12.60
C VAL A 50 -1.11 8.31 -13.54
N ALA A 51 0.16 7.91 -13.44
CA ALA A 51 1.22 8.30 -14.36
C ALA A 51 1.98 7.04 -14.80
N VAL A 52 2.09 6.81 -16.11
CA VAL A 52 2.85 5.68 -16.68
C VAL A 52 3.96 6.24 -17.55
N SER A 53 5.21 6.05 -17.13
CA SER A 53 6.38 6.58 -17.84
C SER A 53 6.83 5.66 -18.98
N LYS A 54 6.62 4.34 -18.84
CA LYS A 54 6.96 3.33 -19.87
C LYS A 54 6.38 1.93 -19.57
N GLY A 55 6.51 1.06 -20.56
CA GLY A 55 6.43 -0.40 -20.44
C GLY A 55 5.09 -1.00 -20.85
N LEU A 56 4.02 -0.20 -20.89
CA LEU A 56 2.69 -0.63 -21.34
C LEU A 56 2.58 -0.53 -22.88
N THR A 57 3.43 -1.22 -23.62
CA THR A 57 3.49 -1.05 -25.09
C THR A 57 2.32 -1.72 -25.81
N GLU A 58 1.93 -1.17 -26.96
CA GLU A 58 0.90 -1.74 -27.85
C GLU A 58 1.18 -3.19 -28.27
N ALA A 59 2.47 -3.58 -28.38
CA ALA A 59 2.83 -4.96 -28.70
C ALA A 59 2.48 -5.95 -27.56
N PHE A 60 2.37 -5.43 -26.33
CA PHE A 60 1.91 -6.19 -25.18
C PHE A 60 0.41 -5.99 -24.91
N GLN A 61 -0.26 -5.01 -25.54
CA GLN A 61 -1.70 -4.81 -25.40
C GLN A 61 -2.48 -5.78 -26.29
N ILE A 62 -3.59 -6.31 -25.78
CA ILE A 62 -4.56 -7.06 -26.59
C ILE A 62 -5.67 -6.09 -26.99
N LEU A 63 -5.45 -5.34 -28.07
CA LEU A 63 -6.49 -4.44 -28.59
C LEU A 63 -7.77 -5.23 -28.93
N PRO A 64 -8.97 -4.73 -28.56
CA PRO A 64 -9.26 -3.36 -28.10
C PRO A 64 -9.12 -3.13 -26.58
N VAL A 65 -8.64 -4.10 -25.81
CA VAL A 65 -8.57 -4.08 -24.34
C VAL A 65 -7.22 -3.51 -23.90
N GLY A 66 -7.24 -2.54 -22.97
CA GLY A 66 -6.02 -1.98 -22.39
C GLY A 66 -5.44 -2.89 -21.31
N PHE A 67 -4.50 -2.36 -20.53
CA PHE A 67 -4.06 -3.01 -19.31
C PHE A 67 -5.02 -2.70 -18.17
N GLU A 68 -5.57 -3.75 -17.56
CA GLU A 68 -6.48 -3.59 -16.44
C GLU A 68 -5.69 -3.27 -15.18
N TYR A 69 -6.24 -2.52 -14.23
CA TYR A 69 -5.56 -2.26 -12.97
C TYR A 69 -6.53 -2.21 -11.80
N HIS A 70 -6.10 -2.79 -10.68
CA HIS A 70 -6.96 -3.05 -9.55
C HIS A 70 -6.22 -2.83 -8.23
N VAL A 71 -6.96 -2.47 -7.19
CA VAL A 71 -6.49 -2.59 -5.80
C VAL A 71 -6.73 -4.02 -5.33
N HIS A 72 -5.69 -4.68 -4.83
CA HIS A 72 -5.73 -6.04 -4.32
C HIS A 72 -5.67 -6.11 -2.80
N VAL A 73 -6.21 -7.19 -2.23
CA VAL A 73 -6.45 -7.33 -0.78
C VAL A 73 -5.19 -7.43 0.07
N ASN A 74 -4.08 -7.94 -0.45
CA ASN A 74 -2.85 -8.12 0.32
C ASN A 74 -1.70 -7.26 -0.25
N PRO A 75 -0.66 -6.99 0.55
CA PRO A 75 0.59 -6.45 0.03
C PRO A 75 1.25 -7.42 -0.96
N VAL A 76 2.19 -6.90 -1.74
CA VAL A 76 3.03 -7.66 -2.65
C VAL A 76 3.88 -8.64 -1.86
N GLY A 77 3.96 -9.87 -2.36
CA GLY A 77 4.76 -10.91 -1.71
C GLY A 77 6.26 -10.68 -1.88
N ALA A 78 7.05 -11.42 -1.12
CA ALA A 78 8.51 -11.43 -1.28
C ALA A 78 8.91 -11.65 -2.76
N ASN A 79 10.03 -11.04 -3.16
CA ASN A 79 10.55 -11.08 -4.54
C ASN A 79 9.56 -10.55 -5.59
N ASN A 80 8.77 -9.53 -5.25
CA ASN A 80 7.77 -8.91 -6.13
C ASN A 80 6.73 -9.90 -6.66
N ASN A 81 6.34 -10.88 -5.84
CA ASN A 81 5.33 -11.87 -6.25
C ASN A 81 3.92 -11.25 -6.21
N CYS A 82 3.44 -10.84 -7.38
CA CYS A 82 2.10 -10.26 -7.55
C CYS A 82 0.96 -11.26 -7.26
N THR A 83 1.21 -12.57 -7.28
CA THR A 83 0.16 -13.57 -6.94
C THR A 83 -0.24 -13.48 -5.47
N SER A 84 0.72 -13.15 -4.59
CA SER A 84 0.47 -13.05 -3.14
C SER A 84 -0.50 -11.93 -2.76
N THR A 85 -0.74 -10.96 -3.65
CA THR A 85 -1.68 -9.86 -3.37
C THR A 85 -3.14 -10.34 -3.26
N GLY A 86 -3.43 -11.59 -3.64
CA GLY A 86 -4.76 -12.19 -3.50
C GLY A 86 -5.77 -11.64 -4.51
N GLY A 87 -7.06 -11.73 -4.21
CA GLY A 87 -8.13 -11.20 -5.05
C GLY A 87 -8.19 -9.67 -5.08
N HIS A 88 -9.15 -9.14 -5.85
CA HIS A 88 -9.47 -7.71 -5.83
C HIS A 88 -10.05 -7.31 -4.47
N LEU A 89 -9.86 -6.05 -4.08
CA LEU A 89 -10.51 -5.49 -2.90
C LEU A 89 -12.03 -5.45 -3.12
N ASP A 90 -12.73 -6.44 -2.56
CA ASP A 90 -14.17 -6.62 -2.75
C ASP A 90 -14.88 -6.91 -1.41
N PRO A 91 -14.95 -5.93 -0.50
CA PRO A 91 -15.57 -6.13 0.81
C PRO A 91 -17.07 -6.44 0.74
N ALA A 92 -17.73 -6.11 -0.38
CA ALA A 92 -19.14 -6.37 -0.61
C ALA A 92 -19.41 -7.74 -1.28
N ASN A 93 -18.34 -8.47 -1.67
CA ASN A 93 -18.41 -9.74 -2.38
C ASN A 93 -19.28 -9.68 -3.65
N VAL A 94 -19.13 -8.60 -4.42
CA VAL A 94 -19.82 -8.41 -5.71
C VAL A 94 -19.44 -9.50 -6.71
N GLY A 95 -18.20 -9.98 -6.65
CA GLY A 95 -17.69 -11.05 -7.50
C GLY A 95 -17.18 -10.57 -8.85
N ALA A 96 -16.95 -11.51 -9.77
CA ALA A 96 -16.25 -11.28 -11.04
C ALA A 96 -17.17 -10.85 -12.21
N ALA A 97 -18.42 -10.47 -11.92
CA ALA A 97 -19.29 -9.93 -12.96
C ALA A 97 -18.71 -8.60 -13.47
N PRO A 98 -18.87 -8.27 -14.77
CA PRO A 98 -18.39 -7.00 -15.29
C PRO A 98 -18.99 -5.81 -14.52
N CYS A 99 -18.12 -4.91 -14.09
CA CYS A 99 -18.54 -3.65 -13.47
C CYS A 99 -19.31 -2.79 -14.47
N ASP A 100 -20.46 -2.26 -14.06
CA ASP A 100 -21.14 -1.17 -14.76
C ASP A 100 -20.72 0.17 -14.11
N PRO A 101 -19.94 1.03 -14.81
CA PRO A 101 -19.52 2.32 -14.25
C PRO A 101 -20.69 3.27 -13.97
N LYS A 102 -21.90 3.01 -14.49
CA LYS A 102 -23.12 3.74 -14.17
C LYS A 102 -23.83 3.22 -12.92
N ASN A 103 -23.45 2.02 -12.45
CA ASN A 103 -23.96 1.40 -11.24
C ASN A 103 -22.79 0.84 -10.40
N LEU A 104 -22.15 1.70 -9.62
CA LEU A 104 -20.98 1.33 -8.81
C LEU A 104 -21.24 0.21 -7.80
N THR A 105 -22.50 -0.09 -7.45
CA THR A 105 -22.83 -1.24 -6.58
C THR A 105 -22.57 -2.60 -7.25
N SER A 106 -22.47 -2.61 -8.58
CA SER A 106 -22.05 -3.77 -9.40
C SER A 106 -20.54 -3.90 -9.54
N CYS A 107 -19.76 -2.99 -8.96
CA CYS A 107 -18.32 -2.95 -9.10
C CYS A 107 -17.65 -3.36 -7.79
N GLN A 108 -16.58 -4.14 -7.90
CA GLN A 108 -15.70 -4.37 -6.76
C GLN A 108 -15.04 -3.04 -6.38
N VAL A 109 -14.85 -2.81 -5.09
CA VAL A 109 -14.25 -1.54 -4.60
C VAL A 109 -12.89 -1.27 -5.25
N GLY A 110 -12.08 -2.32 -5.42
CA GLY A 110 -10.77 -2.25 -6.06
C GLY A 110 -10.77 -2.27 -7.59
N ASP A 111 -11.92 -2.36 -8.26
CA ASP A 111 -12.00 -2.41 -9.73
C ASP A 111 -11.92 -1.02 -10.36
N LEU A 112 -10.69 -0.51 -10.47
CA LEU A 112 -10.43 0.82 -11.03
C LEU A 112 -10.65 0.85 -12.55
N SER A 113 -10.21 -0.19 -13.25
CA SER A 113 -10.41 -0.34 -14.70
C SER A 113 -11.88 -0.39 -15.09
N GLY A 114 -12.69 -1.21 -14.43
CA GLY A 114 -14.12 -1.31 -14.73
C GLY A 114 -14.88 0.00 -14.47
N LYS A 115 -14.44 0.78 -13.47
CA LYS A 115 -15.06 2.06 -13.10
C LYS A 115 -14.60 3.24 -13.96
N HIS A 116 -13.31 3.31 -14.27
CA HIS A 116 -12.66 4.51 -14.81
C HIS A 116 -11.93 4.30 -16.14
N GLY A 117 -11.97 3.07 -16.68
CA GLY A 117 -11.34 2.69 -17.94
C GLY A 117 -9.93 2.13 -17.77
N ASP A 118 -9.49 1.34 -18.74
CA ASP A 118 -8.17 0.69 -18.77
C ASP A 118 -7.02 1.65 -19.06
N LEU A 119 -5.80 1.19 -18.77
CA LEU A 119 -4.57 1.88 -19.17
C LEU A 119 -4.26 1.55 -20.65
N VAL A 120 -4.41 2.53 -21.54
CA VAL A 120 -4.19 2.37 -22.98
C VAL A 120 -3.08 3.30 -23.47
N ALA A 121 -2.03 2.76 -24.10
CA ALA A 121 -0.87 3.52 -24.56
C ALA A 121 -0.87 3.83 -26.06
N VAL A 122 -1.73 4.75 -26.48
CA VAL A 122 -1.97 5.04 -27.91
C VAL A 122 -0.70 5.50 -28.65
N ASN A 123 -0.34 4.77 -29.71
CA ASN A 123 0.70 5.14 -30.71
C ASN A 123 2.09 5.45 -30.13
N ASN A 124 2.50 4.77 -29.05
CA ASN A 124 3.77 5.04 -28.40
C ASN A 124 4.63 3.79 -28.19
N SER A 125 5.82 3.78 -28.77
CA SER A 125 6.81 2.70 -28.61
C SER A 125 7.38 2.58 -27.20
N THR A 126 7.32 3.64 -26.38
CA THR A 126 7.74 3.58 -24.98
C THR A 126 6.69 2.95 -24.06
N GLY A 127 5.43 2.90 -24.49
CA GLY A 127 4.31 2.47 -23.64
C GLY A 127 4.00 3.46 -22.51
N ALA A 128 4.36 4.74 -22.66
CA ALA A 128 3.98 5.80 -21.72
C ALA A 128 2.53 6.24 -21.95
N ILE A 129 1.84 6.60 -20.87
CA ILE A 129 0.48 7.13 -20.87
C ILE A 129 0.50 8.51 -20.21
N PRO A 130 -0.07 9.56 -20.82
CA PRO A 130 -0.18 10.87 -20.20
C PRO A 130 -0.82 10.79 -18.82
N THR A 131 -0.32 11.56 -17.86
CA THR A 131 -0.89 11.58 -16.51
C THR A 131 -2.36 12.00 -16.54
N PHE A 132 -3.18 11.27 -15.79
CA PHE A 132 -4.61 11.57 -15.64
C PHE A 132 -5.06 11.32 -14.20
N SER A 133 -6.23 11.84 -13.83
CA SER A 133 -6.79 11.65 -12.50
C SER A 133 -8.32 11.61 -12.51
N TYR A 134 -8.89 10.94 -11.52
CA TYR A 134 -10.33 10.84 -11.31
C TYR A 134 -10.62 10.63 -9.81
N ILE A 135 -11.87 10.83 -9.40
CA ILE A 135 -12.31 10.58 -8.03
C ILE A 135 -13.00 9.22 -7.98
N ASP A 136 -12.49 8.32 -7.14
CA ASP A 136 -13.17 7.08 -6.78
C ASP A 136 -13.91 7.26 -5.45
N THR A 137 -15.23 7.07 -5.47
CA THR A 137 -16.10 7.29 -4.31
C THR A 137 -16.22 6.08 -3.39
N GLN A 138 -15.70 4.92 -3.80
CA GLN A 138 -15.76 3.69 -3.02
C GLN A 138 -14.47 3.41 -2.27
N LEU A 139 -13.33 3.89 -2.77
CA LEU A 139 -12.05 3.81 -2.06
C LEU A 139 -12.05 4.68 -0.80
N ALA A 140 -11.32 4.22 0.21
CA ALA A 140 -11.12 4.95 1.46
C ALA A 140 -9.74 4.66 2.05
N PHE A 141 -9.36 5.44 3.07
CA PHE A 141 -8.17 5.19 3.88
C PHE A 141 -8.48 4.49 5.22
N SER A 142 -9.74 4.07 5.42
CA SER A 142 -10.20 3.39 6.62
C SER A 142 -11.38 2.47 6.31
N GLY A 143 -11.74 1.60 7.26
CA GLY A 143 -12.83 0.64 7.10
C GLY A 143 -12.53 -0.47 6.09
N ALA A 144 -13.59 -1.14 5.62
CA ALA A 144 -13.47 -2.31 4.76
C ALA A 144 -12.91 -1.99 3.35
N ALA A 145 -13.13 -0.76 2.89
CA ALA A 145 -12.60 -0.24 1.62
C ALA A 145 -11.19 0.37 1.74
N SER A 146 -10.51 0.18 2.87
CA SER A 146 -9.23 0.83 3.15
C SER A 146 -8.13 0.39 2.18
N LEU A 147 -7.41 1.38 1.65
CA LEU A 147 -6.16 1.24 0.89
C LEU A 147 -4.95 0.85 1.76
N VAL A 148 -5.06 0.96 3.09
CA VAL A 148 -3.97 0.64 4.01
C VAL A 148 -3.62 -0.85 3.95
N GLY A 149 -2.35 -1.17 3.73
CA GLY A 149 -1.87 -2.55 3.65
C GLY A 149 -2.34 -3.28 2.39
N ARG A 150 -2.69 -2.53 1.33
CA ARG A 150 -3.11 -3.05 0.03
C ARG A 150 -2.03 -2.83 -1.02
N SER A 151 -2.30 -3.31 -2.22
CA SER A 151 -1.41 -3.18 -3.37
C SER A 151 -2.19 -2.77 -4.62
N VAL A 152 -1.50 -2.20 -5.60
CA VAL A 152 -2.01 -2.05 -6.96
C VAL A 152 -1.41 -3.16 -7.82
N VAL A 153 -2.22 -3.77 -8.67
CA VAL A 153 -1.79 -4.74 -9.68
C VAL A 153 -2.27 -4.29 -11.04
N ILE A 154 -1.35 -4.31 -12.01
CA ILE A 154 -1.66 -4.14 -13.43
C ILE A 154 -1.74 -5.54 -14.04
N HIS A 155 -2.78 -5.77 -14.83
CA HIS A 155 -3.05 -7.00 -15.55
C HIS A 155 -3.02 -6.75 -17.05
N ASN A 156 -2.76 -7.83 -17.78
CA ASN A 156 -2.94 -7.92 -19.20
C ASN A 156 -3.78 -9.16 -19.48
N ASN A 157 -5.05 -8.96 -19.85
CA ASN A 157 -6.00 -10.05 -20.09
C ASN A 157 -6.05 -11.03 -18.91
N GLY A 158 -6.25 -10.49 -17.70
CA GLY A 158 -6.28 -11.25 -16.44
C GLY A 158 -4.94 -11.77 -15.93
N THR A 159 -3.84 -11.61 -16.67
CA THR A 159 -2.50 -11.97 -16.21
C THR A 159 -1.84 -10.81 -15.48
N ARG A 160 -1.37 -11.02 -14.24
CA ARG A 160 -0.64 -10.00 -13.46
C ARG A 160 0.70 -9.72 -14.11
N VAL A 161 0.89 -8.52 -14.64
CA VAL A 161 2.14 -8.10 -15.30
C VAL A 161 3.02 -7.23 -14.43
N ALA A 162 2.44 -6.47 -13.49
CA ALA A 162 3.19 -5.69 -12.53
C ALA A 162 2.37 -5.39 -11.27
N CYS A 163 3.03 -5.10 -10.16
CA CYS A 163 2.36 -4.73 -8.91
C CYS A 163 3.28 -3.91 -7.99
N ALA A 164 2.68 -3.18 -7.05
CA ALA A 164 3.38 -2.49 -5.98
C ALA A 164 2.48 -2.35 -4.75
N ASP A 165 3.11 -2.30 -3.57
CA ASP A 165 2.43 -1.92 -2.32
C ASP A 165 1.92 -0.49 -2.39
N ILE A 166 0.76 -0.24 -1.78
CA ILE A 166 0.30 1.11 -1.50
C ILE A 166 0.93 1.56 -0.19
N VAL A 167 1.93 2.42 -0.30
CA VAL A 167 2.59 3.06 0.84
C VAL A 167 1.73 4.22 1.29
N VAL A 168 1.14 4.10 2.49
CA VAL A 168 0.30 5.15 3.10
C VAL A 168 1.15 6.00 4.04
N GLU A 169 1.09 7.32 3.89
CA GLU A 169 1.87 8.24 4.72
C GLU A 169 1.47 8.10 6.20
N GLY A 170 2.47 7.93 7.08
CA GLY A 170 2.25 7.71 8.51
C GLY A 170 1.81 6.28 8.89
N TYR A 171 1.68 5.36 7.93
CA TYR A 171 1.44 3.95 8.22
C TYR A 171 2.77 3.17 8.29
N SER A 172 3.08 2.61 9.46
CA SER A 172 4.26 1.78 9.70
C SER A 172 3.97 0.27 9.63
N GLY A 173 3.12 -0.15 8.69
CA GLY A 173 3.00 -1.57 8.34
C GLY A 173 4.14 -2.01 7.42
N ASN A 174 4.42 -3.32 7.43
CA ASN A 174 5.54 -3.99 6.77
C ASN A 174 5.58 -3.77 5.24
N SER A 175 5.95 -2.56 4.84
CA SER A 175 6.26 -2.19 3.46
C SER A 175 7.62 -2.79 3.18
N SER A 176 7.68 -3.78 2.29
CA SER A 176 8.95 -4.32 1.80
C SER A 176 9.56 -3.29 0.84
N SER A 177 10.07 -2.19 1.41
CA SER A 177 10.84 -1.20 0.68
C SER A 177 12.16 -1.84 0.27
N THR A 178 12.24 -2.29 -0.98
CA THR A 178 13.53 -2.45 -1.66
C THR A 178 14.08 -1.05 -1.91
N ASN A 179 14.78 -0.51 -0.91
CA ASN A 179 15.53 0.73 -1.02
C ASN A 179 16.64 0.54 -2.08
N GLY A 180 16.38 1.02 -3.29
CA GLY A 180 17.40 1.19 -4.32
C GLY A 180 18.52 2.06 -3.77
N THR A 181 19.67 1.45 -3.57
CA THR A 181 20.87 2.10 -3.03
C THR A 181 21.36 3.16 -4.02
N THR A 182 21.26 4.42 -3.62
CA THR A 182 21.98 5.54 -4.23
C THR A 182 23.47 5.29 -4.14
N THR A 183 24.10 5.13 -5.31
CA THR A 183 25.54 5.15 -5.50
C THR A 183 26.09 6.55 -5.21
N THR A 184 26.96 6.66 -4.20
CA THR A 184 27.98 7.71 -4.15
C THR A 184 29.28 7.09 -3.65
N GLY A 185 30.28 7.09 -4.54
CA GLY A 185 31.60 6.53 -4.28
C GLY A 185 32.41 7.34 -3.28
N GLY A 186 33.26 6.63 -2.55
CA GLY A 186 34.26 7.19 -1.64
C GLY A 186 35.16 6.07 -1.10
N SER A 187 36.28 5.84 -1.79
CA SER A 187 37.34 4.92 -1.42
C SER A 187 37.95 5.23 -0.05
N THR A 188 38.25 4.21 0.77
CA THR A 188 39.55 4.02 1.47
C THR A 188 39.60 2.73 2.31
N THR A 189 40.43 1.79 1.84
CA THR A 189 41.39 0.93 2.56
C THR A 189 41.12 0.41 3.98
N SER A 190 41.05 -0.94 4.05
CA SER A 190 41.81 -1.85 4.95
C SER A 190 41.85 -1.61 6.46
N GLY A 191 41.38 -2.59 7.23
CA GLY A 191 41.83 -2.79 8.62
C GLY A 191 40.98 -3.77 9.43
N ALA A 192 41.50 -4.98 9.67
CA ALA A 192 40.94 -5.99 10.55
C ALA A 192 41.22 -5.68 12.04
N ALA A 193 40.26 -5.98 12.95
CA ALA A 193 40.49 -6.44 14.34
C ALA A 193 39.12 -6.57 15.05
N LYS A 194 38.66 -7.80 15.33
CA LYS A 194 38.81 -8.59 16.57
C LYS A 194 37.91 -8.18 17.75
N LEU A 195 37.10 -9.16 18.16
CA LEU A 195 36.36 -9.27 19.42
C LEU A 195 37.28 -9.22 20.66
N VAL A 196 36.84 -8.51 21.70
CA VAL A 196 36.96 -8.77 23.16
C VAL A 196 35.83 -7.90 23.78
N GLY A 197 34.90 -8.28 24.66
CA GLY A 197 34.93 -9.09 25.88
C GLY A 197 34.49 -8.21 27.06
N SER A 198 33.25 -8.41 27.52
CA SER A 198 32.67 -8.22 28.87
C SER A 198 32.88 -6.92 29.67
N VAL A 199 31.78 -6.28 30.12
CA VAL A 199 31.58 -5.93 31.54
C VAL A 199 30.08 -5.88 31.87
N ALA A 200 29.66 -6.62 32.89
CA ALA A 200 28.34 -6.55 33.50
C ALA A 200 28.30 -5.42 34.55
N LEU A 201 27.16 -4.74 34.72
CA LEU A 201 26.86 -4.01 35.95
C LEU A 201 25.40 -4.22 36.37
N SER A 202 25.26 -4.54 37.64
CA SER A 202 24.13 -5.05 38.41
C SER A 202 23.24 -3.96 39.05
N GLY A 203 21.99 -4.34 39.37
CA GLY A 203 21.12 -3.71 40.39
C GLY A 203 20.00 -2.85 39.79
N LEU A 204 18.75 -2.88 40.25
CA LEU A 204 18.22 -3.20 41.58
C LEU A 204 16.75 -3.71 41.50
N VAL A 205 16.39 -4.51 42.49
CA VAL A 205 15.14 -5.25 42.71
C VAL A 205 14.00 -4.34 43.22
N ALA A 206 12.76 -4.59 42.80
CA ALA A 206 11.57 -4.27 43.59
C ALA A 206 10.58 -5.44 43.53
N ALA A 207 10.46 -6.15 44.66
CA ALA A 207 9.56 -7.26 44.86
C ALA A 207 8.15 -6.76 45.19
N MET A 208 7.13 -7.38 44.58
CA MET A 208 5.74 -7.25 44.98
C MET A 208 5.27 -8.65 45.41
N MET A 209 5.13 -8.85 46.72
CA MET A 209 4.69 -10.10 47.35
C MET A 209 3.20 -10.35 47.05
N LEU A 210 2.89 -11.59 46.70
CA LEU A 210 1.54 -12.14 46.69
C LEU A 210 1.09 -12.51 48.12
N VAL A 211 -0.06 -11.95 48.45
CA VAL A 211 -1.23 -12.44 49.22
C VAL A 211 -1.17 -13.89 49.76
N PHE A 212 -1.50 -14.01 51.06
CA PHE A 212 -2.44 -15.01 51.58
C PHE A 212 -3.73 -14.29 51.97
#